data_AF-A0A3D3R2U6-F1
#
_entry.id   AF-A0A3D3R2U6-F1
#
_cell.length_a   1.000
_cell.length_b   1.000
_cell.length_c   1.000
_cell.angle_alpha   90.00
_cell.angle_beta   90.00
_cell.angle_gamma   90.00
#
_symmetry.space_group_name_H-M   'P 1'
#
loop_
_entity.id
_entity.type
_entity.pdbx_description
1 polymer ?
#
loop_
_entity_poly.entity_id
_entity_poly.type
_entity_poly.pdbx_seq_one_letter_code
_entity_poly.pdbx_strand_id
1 'polypeptide(L)'
;MSNANVDEVTVDYETSNGTATAGVDYAFTTGKVTFAPGETTQIIEVIVNGDTTVEDHETFFVNLFNSVGALIGDAQSVGTILNDEASITISDVTALEGPVGTTTSFNFEVSLTTPVAGVVTVDLQTADGSATLADSDYVQLLPQTITFNPGETTKTVTVTVNGDSGIEGDETFTVELSNASSNATIADSSGLGTIENDDFALLSVSDVTLTEDFDGGATTTFNFTVSLSQGTTSIVEFDIETLDGTATVAGGDFDYDTQHFIFAPMQTSATFSVTVNNDLLDEGIETFFVEISNSLNANILDGLGVGTIIDNGIVVTTFADVVDSGDSVISLREAIDMANTNPGVDNIILLPGTYDMDIAGVNENNNASGDFDILEDLNIYGQGSGTTIIDGDQVDRIFHTGTGVTLNLSNMQLINGDADDGGAIYAEGDTSLNQVIFQDNHADYLGGAIVSIGQLDITDAQFLNNHAGFQGGAIYQYTDTATVSRTTFSENSSDGRAGAVYVASGATFDVSQSLFYANNAGSRGGAIFNEGIVTSTNATFSENHAGSRGGAIFNTGTLSLLNNTLTLNTADQTGGGISNDSAVNSSATVT
;
A
#
# COMPACT_ATOMS: atom_id res chain seq x y z
N MET A 1 5.33 -65.93 -45.02
CA MET A 1 5.70 -67.36 -45.05
C MET A 1 6.85 -67.63 -44.09
N SER A 2 6.82 -68.74 -43.34
CA SER A 2 7.91 -69.14 -42.42
C SER A 2 9.19 -69.60 -43.14
N ASN A 3 9.07 -69.96 -44.42
CA ASN A 3 10.16 -70.39 -45.29
C ASN A 3 9.73 -70.23 -46.75
N ALA A 4 10.69 -70.14 -47.67
CA ALA A 4 10.42 -70.13 -49.11
C ALA A 4 9.84 -71.47 -49.57
N ASN A 5 8.90 -71.42 -50.53
CA ASN A 5 8.36 -72.59 -51.22
C ASN A 5 8.91 -72.66 -52.66
N VAL A 6 9.06 -73.86 -53.19
CA VAL A 6 9.48 -74.11 -54.58
C VAL A 6 8.32 -74.00 -55.57
N ASP A 7 7.09 -74.13 -55.07
CA ASP A 7 5.86 -73.94 -55.82
C ASP A 7 5.15 -72.65 -55.37
N GLU A 8 4.26 -72.14 -56.22
CA GLU A 8 3.42 -70.97 -55.91
C GLU A 8 2.51 -71.26 -54.70
N VAL A 9 2.36 -70.26 -53.83
CA VAL A 9 1.42 -70.31 -52.69
C VAL A 9 0.42 -69.18 -52.84
N THR A 10 -0.87 -69.47 -52.68
CA THR A 10 -1.91 -68.44 -52.68
C THR A 10 -2.71 -68.47 -51.39
N VAL A 11 -3.16 -67.32 -50.92
CA VAL A 11 -4.09 -67.19 -49.79
C VAL A 11 -5.08 -66.06 -50.07
N ASP A 12 -6.35 -66.31 -49.83
CA ASP A 12 -7.38 -65.27 -49.92
C ASP A 12 -7.39 -64.47 -48.62
N TYR A 13 -7.77 -63.19 -48.69
CA TYR A 13 -7.93 -62.35 -47.52
C TYR A 13 -9.16 -61.45 -47.63
N GLU A 14 -9.70 -61.07 -46.47
CA GLU A 14 -10.73 -60.04 -46.36
C GLU A 14 -10.57 -59.28 -45.04
N THR A 15 -10.91 -57.99 -45.05
CA THR A 15 -11.00 -57.20 -43.82
C THR A 15 -12.35 -57.40 -43.13
N SER A 16 -12.37 -57.32 -41.80
CA SER A 16 -13.62 -57.34 -41.02
C SER A 16 -13.56 -56.34 -39.87
N ASN A 17 -14.71 -55.78 -39.51
CA ASN A 17 -14.82 -54.75 -38.48
C ASN A 17 -14.29 -55.25 -37.12
N GLY A 18 -13.69 -54.34 -36.37
CA GLY A 18 -13.47 -54.46 -34.93
C GLY A 18 -14.32 -53.43 -34.22
N THR A 19 -13.70 -52.40 -33.66
CA THR A 19 -14.40 -51.15 -33.29
C THR A 19 -14.56 -50.22 -34.49
N ALA A 20 -13.60 -50.24 -35.42
CA ALA A 20 -13.69 -49.56 -36.71
C ALA A 20 -14.68 -50.29 -37.64
N THR A 21 -15.46 -49.52 -38.39
CA THR A 21 -16.50 -49.92 -39.33
C THR A 21 -16.09 -49.69 -40.77
N ALA A 22 -16.14 -50.76 -41.58
CA ALA A 22 -15.86 -50.64 -43.01
C ALA A 22 -16.84 -49.68 -43.72
N GLY A 23 -16.30 -48.75 -44.49
CA GLY A 23 -17.03 -47.70 -45.19
C GLY A 23 -17.18 -46.41 -44.39
N VAL A 24 -16.86 -46.41 -43.09
CA VAL A 24 -16.72 -45.20 -42.27
C VAL A 24 -15.22 -44.98 -42.06
N ASP A 25 -14.56 -45.82 -41.27
CA ASP A 25 -13.20 -45.57 -40.77
C ASP A 25 -12.11 -46.24 -41.64
N TYR A 26 -12.48 -47.26 -42.40
CA TYR A 26 -11.58 -47.89 -43.38
C TYR A 26 -12.34 -48.49 -44.57
N ALA A 27 -11.67 -48.70 -45.70
CA ALA A 27 -12.28 -49.33 -46.87
C ALA A 27 -12.30 -50.87 -46.75
N PHE A 28 -13.47 -51.49 -46.94
CA PHE A 28 -13.56 -52.96 -47.06
C PHE A 28 -12.63 -53.43 -48.19
N THR A 29 -11.73 -54.36 -47.87
CA THR A 29 -10.66 -54.81 -48.77
C THR A 29 -10.64 -56.33 -48.76
N THR A 30 -10.74 -56.95 -49.94
CA THR A 30 -10.62 -58.40 -50.12
C THR A 30 -9.81 -58.70 -51.36
N GLY A 31 -9.14 -59.85 -51.38
CA GLY A 31 -8.38 -60.27 -52.54
C GLY A 31 -7.68 -61.61 -52.34
N LYS A 32 -6.75 -61.89 -53.24
CA LYS A 32 -5.86 -63.04 -53.18
C LYS A 32 -4.42 -62.56 -53.22
N VAL A 33 -3.63 -63.00 -52.24
CA VAL A 33 -2.19 -62.84 -52.22
C VAL A 33 -1.55 -64.06 -52.86
N THR A 34 -0.66 -63.84 -53.82
CA THR A 34 0.14 -64.90 -54.46
C THR A 34 1.61 -64.68 -54.11
N PHE A 35 2.27 -65.73 -53.61
CA PHE A 35 3.71 -65.80 -53.42
C PHE A 35 4.29 -66.62 -54.57
N ALA A 36 5.12 -66.00 -55.41
CA ALA A 36 5.86 -66.72 -56.42
C ALA A 36 6.89 -67.67 -55.76
N PRO A 37 7.38 -68.70 -56.47
CA PRO A 37 8.44 -69.56 -55.95
C PRO A 37 9.62 -68.76 -55.40
N GLY A 38 10.00 -69.01 -54.14
CA GLY A 38 11.06 -68.30 -53.45
C GLY A 38 10.62 -67.09 -52.62
N GLU A 39 9.42 -66.55 -52.82
CA GLU A 39 8.93 -65.38 -52.07
C GLU A 39 8.41 -65.78 -50.69
N THR A 40 8.65 -64.92 -49.70
CA THR A 40 8.19 -65.15 -48.32
C THR A 40 7.35 -64.04 -47.73
N THR A 41 7.27 -62.90 -48.40
CA THR A 41 6.57 -61.69 -47.94
C THR A 41 5.76 -61.11 -49.08
N GLN A 42 4.53 -60.72 -48.78
CA GLN A 42 3.66 -59.95 -49.65
C GLN A 42 2.93 -58.92 -48.80
N ILE A 43 2.45 -57.85 -49.44
CA ILE A 43 1.80 -56.72 -48.76
C ILE A 43 0.30 -56.75 -49.08
N ILE A 44 -0.51 -56.54 -48.04
CA ILE A 44 -1.93 -56.22 -48.15
C ILE A 44 -2.06 -54.75 -47.77
N GLU A 45 -2.54 -53.93 -48.69
CA GLU A 45 -2.81 -52.51 -48.44
C GLU A 45 -4.28 -52.34 -48.05
N VAL A 46 -4.53 -51.69 -46.92
CA VAL A 46 -5.87 -51.31 -46.46
C VAL A 46 -5.91 -49.79 -46.35
N ILE A 47 -6.88 -49.15 -46.99
CA ILE A 47 -7.05 -47.70 -46.94
C ILE A 47 -7.84 -47.36 -45.67
N VAL A 48 -7.27 -46.47 -44.85
CA VAL A 48 -7.95 -45.83 -43.71
C VAL A 48 -8.61 -44.56 -44.23
N ASN A 49 -9.86 -44.33 -43.84
CA ASN A 49 -10.62 -43.14 -44.17
C ASN A 49 -10.48 -42.16 -43.00
N GLY A 50 -9.62 -41.14 -43.12
CA GLY A 50 -9.54 -40.11 -42.09
C GLY A 50 -10.73 -39.15 -42.16
N ASP A 51 -11.20 -38.67 -41.01
CA ASP A 51 -12.15 -37.57 -40.95
C ASP A 51 -11.77 -36.53 -39.87
N THR A 52 -12.75 -35.88 -39.24
CA THR A 52 -12.53 -34.82 -38.23
C THR A 52 -13.35 -35.04 -36.97
N THR A 53 -13.98 -36.20 -36.86
CA THR A 53 -14.81 -36.61 -35.75
C THR A 53 -13.89 -37.11 -34.65
N VAL A 54 -14.06 -36.60 -33.44
CA VAL A 54 -13.34 -37.13 -32.28
C VAL A 54 -13.80 -38.56 -32.01
N GLU A 55 -12.87 -39.50 -32.03
CA GLU A 55 -13.09 -40.92 -31.82
C GLU A 55 -12.04 -41.50 -30.87
N ASP A 56 -12.28 -42.68 -30.29
CA ASP A 56 -11.20 -43.38 -29.58
C ASP A 56 -10.30 -44.11 -30.58
N HIS A 57 -9.14 -44.61 -30.13
CA HIS A 57 -8.36 -45.56 -30.95
C HIS A 57 -9.21 -46.75 -31.38
N GLU A 58 -9.25 -47.00 -32.69
CA GLU A 58 -10.10 -48.04 -33.27
C GLU A 58 -9.32 -49.22 -33.81
N THR A 59 -10.01 -50.35 -34.02
CA THR A 59 -9.40 -51.58 -34.54
C THR A 59 -10.24 -52.21 -35.65
N PHE A 60 -9.57 -52.81 -36.62
CA PHE A 60 -10.15 -53.71 -37.62
C PHE A 60 -9.29 -54.97 -37.75
N PHE A 61 -9.79 -56.00 -38.41
CA PHE A 61 -9.07 -57.26 -38.61
C PHE A 61 -8.79 -57.51 -40.10
N VAL A 62 -7.69 -58.20 -40.38
CA VAL A 62 -7.38 -58.82 -41.69
C VAL A 62 -7.41 -60.33 -41.51
N ASN A 63 -8.35 -61.00 -42.15
CA ASN A 63 -8.54 -62.45 -42.04
C ASN A 63 -7.97 -63.15 -43.27
N LEU A 64 -7.19 -64.21 -43.07
CA LEU A 64 -6.64 -65.06 -44.12
C LEU A 64 -7.47 -66.36 -44.21
N PHE A 65 -7.80 -66.78 -45.43
CA PHE A 65 -8.56 -68.01 -45.68
C PHE A 65 -8.21 -68.62 -47.05
N ASN A 66 -8.75 -69.81 -47.34
CA ASN A 66 -8.55 -70.53 -48.61
C ASN A 66 -7.08 -70.66 -49.07
N SER A 67 -6.14 -70.95 -48.16
CA SER A 67 -4.74 -71.13 -48.55
C SER A 67 -4.53 -72.38 -49.41
N VAL A 68 -3.69 -72.25 -50.43
CA VAL A 68 -3.23 -73.34 -51.31
C VAL A 68 -1.72 -73.33 -51.34
N GLY A 69 -1.09 -74.49 -51.12
CA GLY A 69 0.37 -74.65 -51.10
C GLY A 69 1.05 -74.32 -49.76
N ALA A 70 0.27 -73.89 -48.75
CA ALA A 70 0.73 -73.68 -47.38
C ALA A 70 -0.41 -73.84 -46.36
N LEU A 71 -0.06 -74.00 -45.08
CA LEU A 71 -0.98 -73.90 -43.95
C LEU A 71 -0.97 -72.47 -43.39
N ILE A 72 -2.14 -71.96 -43.02
CA ILE A 72 -2.26 -70.69 -42.30
C ILE A 72 -1.92 -70.95 -40.82
N GLY A 73 -0.77 -70.45 -40.37
CA GLY A 73 -0.33 -70.57 -38.98
C GLY A 73 -1.00 -69.55 -38.04
N ASP A 74 -1.26 -68.35 -38.57
CA ASP A 74 -2.03 -67.29 -37.93
C ASP A 74 -2.99 -66.71 -38.97
N ALA A 75 -4.30 -66.79 -38.68
CA ALA A 75 -5.36 -66.49 -39.63
C ALA A 75 -5.90 -65.07 -39.51
N GLN A 76 -5.49 -64.30 -38.49
CA GLN A 76 -6.06 -62.99 -38.24
C GLN A 76 -5.00 -62.02 -37.73
N SER A 77 -4.89 -60.86 -38.39
CA SER A 77 -4.12 -59.72 -37.89
C SER A 77 -5.05 -58.61 -37.43
N VAL A 78 -4.62 -57.83 -36.44
CA VAL A 78 -5.29 -56.59 -36.00
C VAL A 78 -4.61 -55.39 -36.66
N GLY A 79 -5.39 -54.50 -37.26
CA GLY A 79 -4.98 -53.14 -37.60
C GLY A 79 -5.57 -52.16 -36.59
N THR A 80 -4.78 -51.18 -36.16
CA THR A 80 -5.22 -50.12 -35.24
C THR A 80 -5.20 -48.78 -35.96
N ILE A 81 -6.30 -48.04 -35.90
CA ILE A 81 -6.43 -46.67 -36.38
C ILE A 81 -6.21 -45.76 -35.17
N LEU A 82 -5.24 -44.87 -35.26
CA LEU A 82 -4.92 -43.95 -34.18
C LEU A 82 -5.75 -42.65 -34.33
N ASN A 83 -6.33 -42.13 -33.24
CA ASN A 83 -7.04 -40.86 -33.18
C ASN A 83 -5.98 -39.76 -33.26
N ASP A 84 -6.11 -38.87 -34.22
CA ASP A 84 -5.23 -37.73 -34.43
C ASP A 84 -5.94 -36.39 -34.20
N GLU A 85 -7.12 -36.43 -33.61
CA GLU A 85 -7.95 -35.26 -33.30
C GLU A 85 -7.34 -34.38 -32.21
N ALA A 86 -7.58 -33.08 -32.33
CA ALA A 86 -7.01 -32.08 -31.45
C ALA A 86 -7.62 -32.12 -30.05
N SER A 87 -6.78 -31.84 -29.05
CA SER A 87 -7.23 -31.60 -27.67
C SER A 87 -6.81 -30.22 -27.20
N ILE A 88 -7.65 -29.62 -26.36
CA ILE A 88 -7.52 -28.28 -25.81
C ILE A 88 -6.96 -28.39 -24.39
N THR A 89 -6.00 -27.55 -24.08
CA THR A 89 -5.40 -27.37 -22.75
C THR A 89 -5.33 -25.89 -22.44
N ILE A 90 -5.19 -25.53 -21.16
CA ILE A 90 -4.95 -24.17 -20.69
C ILE A 90 -3.78 -24.18 -19.71
N SER A 91 -2.90 -23.18 -19.75
CA SER A 91 -1.74 -23.09 -18.86
C SER A 91 -2.12 -22.55 -17.47
N ASP A 92 -1.27 -22.79 -16.47
CA ASP A 92 -1.32 -22.08 -15.19
C ASP A 92 -0.51 -20.77 -15.25
N VAL A 93 -0.83 -19.83 -14.35
CA VAL A 93 -0.15 -18.53 -14.23
C VAL A 93 0.08 -18.22 -12.75
N THR A 94 1.30 -17.78 -12.41
CA THR A 94 1.66 -17.28 -11.08
C THR A 94 2.35 -15.94 -11.21
N ALA A 95 1.89 -14.94 -10.47
CA ALA A 95 2.52 -13.62 -10.41
C ALA A 95 2.08 -12.85 -9.16
N LEU A 96 2.84 -11.81 -8.79
CA LEU A 96 2.43 -10.85 -7.76
C LEU A 96 1.20 -10.05 -8.22
N GLU A 97 0.32 -9.69 -7.30
CA GLU A 97 -0.81 -8.80 -7.57
C GLU A 97 -0.38 -7.38 -7.94
N GLY A 98 0.66 -6.87 -7.26
CA GLY A 98 1.16 -5.51 -7.41
C GLY A 98 0.50 -4.53 -6.44
N PRO A 99 0.98 -3.27 -6.39
CA PRO A 99 0.53 -2.31 -5.37
C PRO A 99 -0.91 -1.82 -5.58
N VAL A 100 -1.53 -1.38 -4.48
CA VAL A 100 -2.87 -0.76 -4.45
C VAL A 100 -3.13 0.22 -5.59
N GLY A 101 -4.28 0.06 -6.24
CA GLY A 101 -4.73 0.91 -7.34
C GLY A 101 -4.05 0.61 -8.69
N THR A 102 -3.23 -0.43 -8.76
CA THR A 102 -2.69 -0.98 -10.01
C THR A 102 -3.36 -2.31 -10.36
N THR A 103 -3.05 -2.83 -11.55
CA THR A 103 -3.55 -4.15 -11.97
C THR A 103 -2.46 -4.93 -12.66
N THR A 104 -2.43 -6.25 -12.44
CA THR A 104 -1.52 -7.18 -13.07
C THR A 104 -2.26 -8.08 -14.05
N SER A 105 -1.66 -8.28 -15.23
CA SER A 105 -2.26 -9.11 -16.29
C SER A 105 -1.81 -10.57 -16.19
N PHE A 106 -2.73 -11.45 -15.85
CA PHE A 106 -2.51 -12.90 -15.86
C PHE A 106 -2.86 -13.47 -17.24
N ASN A 107 -1.85 -13.89 -18.00
CA ASN A 107 -1.99 -14.33 -19.39
C ASN A 107 -1.98 -15.86 -19.49
N PHE A 108 -3.16 -16.46 -19.56
CA PHE A 108 -3.37 -17.89 -19.75
C PHE A 108 -3.26 -18.24 -21.24
N GLU A 109 -2.45 -19.25 -21.58
CA GLU A 109 -2.36 -19.79 -22.94
C GLU A 109 -3.33 -20.96 -23.10
N VAL A 110 -4.29 -20.85 -24.01
CA VAL A 110 -5.18 -21.93 -24.42
C VAL A 110 -4.63 -22.54 -25.71
N SER A 111 -4.36 -23.85 -25.70
CA SER A 111 -3.57 -24.52 -26.72
C SER A 111 -4.26 -25.77 -27.29
N LEU A 112 -4.21 -25.92 -28.62
CA LEU A 112 -4.56 -27.14 -29.34
C LEU A 112 -3.32 -28.00 -29.58
N THR A 113 -3.41 -29.31 -29.37
CA THR A 113 -2.30 -30.25 -29.60
C THR A 113 -1.87 -30.34 -31.07
N THR A 114 -2.81 -30.13 -32.00
CA THR A 114 -2.57 -30.17 -33.45
C THR A 114 -3.42 -29.11 -34.16
N PRO A 115 -2.98 -28.56 -35.31
CA PRO A 115 -3.80 -27.63 -36.08
C PRO A 115 -5.02 -28.32 -36.71
N VAL A 116 -6.19 -27.68 -36.62
CA VAL A 116 -7.45 -28.21 -37.19
C VAL A 116 -7.85 -27.43 -38.45
N ALA A 117 -8.34 -28.12 -39.47
CA ALA A 117 -8.75 -27.50 -40.75
C ALA A 117 -10.10 -26.76 -40.65
N GLY A 118 -10.95 -27.15 -39.70
CA GLY A 118 -12.17 -26.46 -39.34
C GLY A 118 -11.97 -25.44 -38.21
N VAL A 119 -12.99 -24.63 -37.95
CA VAL A 119 -13.02 -23.77 -36.77
C VAL A 119 -13.19 -24.63 -35.51
N VAL A 120 -12.43 -24.33 -34.47
CA VAL A 120 -12.61 -24.91 -33.13
C VAL A 120 -13.06 -23.82 -32.17
N THR A 121 -14.08 -24.10 -31.36
CA THR A 121 -14.55 -23.18 -30.32
C THR A 121 -14.49 -23.83 -28.94
N VAL A 122 -14.24 -23.03 -27.92
CA VAL A 122 -14.31 -23.45 -26.51
C VAL A 122 -14.79 -22.27 -25.68
N ASP A 123 -15.72 -22.51 -24.77
CA ASP A 123 -16.19 -21.51 -23.83
C ASP A 123 -15.25 -21.46 -22.63
N LEU A 124 -15.09 -20.27 -22.04
CA LEU A 124 -14.37 -20.11 -20.79
C LEU A 124 -15.02 -19.09 -19.86
N GLN A 125 -14.79 -19.29 -18.58
CA GLN A 125 -15.17 -18.38 -17.51
C GLN A 125 -14.16 -18.47 -16.37
N THR A 126 -14.16 -17.48 -15.49
CA THR A 126 -13.42 -17.54 -14.23
C THR A 126 -14.27 -18.19 -13.13
N ALA A 127 -13.61 -18.84 -12.17
CA ALA A 127 -14.23 -19.36 -10.97
C ALA A 127 -13.36 -19.05 -9.73
N ASP A 128 -14.01 -18.60 -8.66
CA ASP A 128 -13.38 -18.25 -7.39
C ASP A 128 -12.66 -19.46 -6.77
N GLY A 129 -11.51 -19.21 -6.16
CA GLY A 129 -10.79 -20.15 -5.31
C GLY A 129 -10.71 -19.61 -3.89
N SER A 130 -9.49 -19.34 -3.40
CA SER A 130 -9.32 -18.47 -2.23
C SER A 130 -9.47 -17.01 -2.61
N ALA A 131 -8.97 -16.63 -3.79
CA ALA A 131 -9.22 -15.33 -4.38
C ALA A 131 -10.67 -15.28 -4.91
N THR A 132 -11.41 -14.25 -4.53
CA THR A 132 -12.83 -14.05 -4.80
C THR A 132 -13.15 -12.71 -5.44
N LEU A 133 -14.21 -12.69 -6.26
CA LEU A 133 -14.79 -11.45 -6.77
C LEU A 133 -15.40 -10.55 -5.67
N ALA A 134 -15.64 -11.09 -4.48
CA ALA A 134 -16.22 -10.33 -3.37
C ALA A 134 -15.17 -9.45 -2.68
N ASP A 135 -13.94 -9.95 -2.59
CA ASP A 135 -12.79 -9.24 -2.04
C ASP A 135 -12.09 -8.37 -3.10
N SER A 136 -12.43 -8.60 -4.37
CA SER A 136 -12.00 -7.82 -5.54
C SER A 136 -10.58 -8.16 -6.01
N ASP A 137 -10.07 -9.34 -5.73
CA ASP A 137 -8.69 -9.75 -6.06
C ASP A 137 -8.48 -9.86 -7.58
N TYR A 138 -9.55 -10.15 -8.33
CA TYR A 138 -9.51 -10.16 -9.78
C TYR A 138 -10.81 -9.70 -10.43
N VAL A 139 -10.73 -9.34 -11.71
CA VAL A 139 -11.88 -8.95 -12.52
C VAL A 139 -12.46 -10.18 -13.22
N GLN A 140 -13.76 -10.42 -12.98
CA GLN A 140 -14.48 -11.53 -13.61
C GLN A 140 -14.35 -11.50 -15.15
N LEU A 141 -13.90 -12.61 -15.73
CA LEU A 141 -14.13 -12.88 -17.14
C LEU A 141 -15.58 -13.28 -17.34
N LEU A 142 -16.36 -12.41 -18.01
CA LEU A 142 -17.69 -12.77 -18.48
C LEU A 142 -17.61 -14.01 -19.40
N PRO A 143 -18.61 -14.92 -19.35
CA PRO A 143 -18.63 -16.10 -20.21
C PRO A 143 -18.39 -15.72 -21.68
N GLN A 144 -17.33 -16.26 -22.25
CA GLN A 144 -16.90 -15.95 -23.62
C GLN A 144 -16.45 -17.21 -24.36
N THR A 145 -16.68 -17.22 -25.67
CA THR A 145 -16.26 -18.30 -26.57
C THR A 145 -14.98 -17.90 -27.29
N ILE A 146 -13.90 -18.64 -27.07
CA ILE A 146 -12.66 -18.53 -27.83
C ILE A 146 -12.80 -19.31 -29.14
N THR A 147 -12.30 -18.74 -30.23
CA THR A 147 -12.36 -19.31 -31.57
C THR A 147 -10.96 -19.47 -32.16
N PHE A 148 -10.56 -20.70 -32.43
CA PHE A 148 -9.40 -21.02 -33.25
C PHE A 148 -9.84 -21.09 -34.71
N ASN A 149 -9.32 -20.19 -35.54
CA ASN A 149 -9.47 -20.27 -36.98
C ASN A 149 -8.64 -21.44 -37.54
N PRO A 150 -8.95 -21.92 -38.75
CA PRO A 150 -8.21 -23.01 -39.38
C PRO A 150 -6.69 -22.82 -39.30
N GLY A 151 -6.02 -23.80 -38.70
CA GLY A 151 -4.56 -23.83 -38.54
C GLY A 151 -3.99 -23.07 -37.32
N GLU A 152 -4.79 -22.32 -36.56
CA GLU A 152 -4.35 -21.73 -35.29
C GLU A 152 -4.26 -22.80 -34.21
N THR A 153 -3.24 -22.74 -33.35
CA THR A 153 -3.07 -23.70 -32.24
C THR A 153 -2.96 -23.04 -30.88
N THR A 154 -2.86 -21.71 -30.79
CA THR A 154 -2.78 -21.00 -29.51
C THR A 154 -3.67 -19.76 -29.48
N LYS A 155 -4.21 -19.47 -28.31
CA LYS A 155 -4.90 -18.22 -27.97
C LYS A 155 -4.46 -17.78 -26.58
N THR A 156 -4.39 -16.48 -26.35
CA THR A 156 -4.12 -15.92 -25.03
C THR A 156 -5.40 -15.36 -24.45
N VAL A 157 -5.66 -15.68 -23.19
CA VAL A 157 -6.78 -15.19 -22.40
C VAL A 157 -6.17 -14.44 -21.22
N THR A 158 -6.54 -13.16 -21.08
CA THR A 158 -6.02 -12.32 -20.00
C THR A 158 -7.08 -12.16 -18.93
N VAL A 159 -6.73 -12.48 -17.69
CA VAL A 159 -7.48 -12.09 -16.49
C VAL A 159 -6.76 -10.92 -15.85
N THR A 160 -7.49 -9.89 -15.45
CA THR A 160 -6.94 -8.75 -14.71
C THR A 160 -7.02 -9.08 -13.23
N VAL A 161 -5.87 -9.10 -12.56
CA VAL A 161 -5.74 -9.17 -11.09
C VAL A 161 -5.59 -7.74 -10.58
N ASN A 162 -6.28 -7.40 -9.51
CA ASN A 162 -6.22 -6.09 -8.89
C ASN A 162 -5.20 -6.16 -7.75
N GLY A 163 -4.30 -5.18 -7.69
CA GLY A 163 -3.39 -5.07 -6.56
C GLY A 163 -4.03 -4.30 -5.42
N ASP A 164 -3.76 -4.70 -4.18
CA ASP A 164 -4.20 -3.97 -3.00
C ASP A 164 -3.11 -3.69 -1.93
N SER A 165 -3.49 -3.71 -0.66
CA SER A 165 -2.63 -3.43 0.51
C SER A 165 -2.98 -4.32 1.71
N GLY A 166 -3.91 -5.24 1.51
CA GLY A 166 -4.35 -6.23 2.47
C GLY A 166 -3.24 -7.26 2.64
N ILE A 167 -2.92 -7.60 3.88
CA ILE A 167 -1.95 -8.68 4.12
C ILE A 167 -2.71 -9.99 4.15
N GLU A 168 -2.51 -10.77 3.11
CA GLU A 168 -3.05 -12.10 2.98
C GLU A 168 -1.98 -13.14 2.66
N GLY A 169 -2.41 -14.38 2.46
CA GLY A 169 -1.53 -15.41 1.93
C GLY A 169 -1.63 -15.45 0.42
N ASP A 170 -0.76 -16.21 -0.24
CA ASP A 170 -0.93 -16.47 -1.67
C ASP A 170 -2.31 -17.06 -1.94
N GLU A 171 -2.98 -16.49 -2.94
CA GLU A 171 -4.35 -16.80 -3.26
C GLU A 171 -4.49 -17.46 -4.64
N THR A 172 -5.63 -18.10 -4.89
CA THR A 172 -5.88 -18.79 -6.16
C THR A 172 -7.27 -18.57 -6.70
N PHE A 173 -7.39 -18.51 -8.02
CA PHE A 173 -8.63 -18.60 -8.79
C PHE A 173 -8.39 -19.50 -10.01
N THR A 174 -9.43 -19.86 -10.76
CA THR A 174 -9.27 -20.68 -11.98
C THR A 174 -9.95 -20.08 -13.20
N VAL A 175 -9.40 -20.39 -14.39
CA VAL A 175 -10.08 -20.22 -15.68
C VAL A 175 -10.54 -21.59 -16.17
N GLU A 176 -11.84 -21.80 -16.25
CA GLU A 176 -12.45 -23.09 -16.59
C GLU A 176 -12.87 -23.14 -18.06
N LEU A 177 -12.45 -24.18 -18.78
CA LEU A 177 -12.86 -24.46 -20.15
C LEU A 177 -14.11 -25.35 -20.19
N SER A 178 -15.04 -25.06 -21.09
CA SER A 178 -16.23 -25.87 -21.32
C SER A 178 -16.72 -25.81 -22.77
N ASN A 179 -17.71 -26.63 -23.11
CA ASN A 179 -18.42 -26.60 -24.40
C ASN A 179 -17.52 -26.55 -25.66
N ALA A 180 -16.45 -27.36 -25.69
CA ALA A 180 -15.63 -27.48 -26.89
C ALA A 180 -16.47 -27.95 -28.10
N SER A 181 -16.17 -27.44 -29.29
CA SER A 181 -16.79 -27.89 -30.53
C SER A 181 -16.46 -29.36 -30.81
N SER A 182 -17.31 -30.05 -31.57
CA SER A 182 -17.24 -31.52 -31.76
C SER A 182 -15.98 -32.07 -32.41
N ASN A 183 -15.11 -31.20 -32.93
CA ASN A 183 -13.84 -31.51 -33.59
C ASN A 183 -12.61 -31.28 -32.67
N ALA A 184 -12.83 -31.10 -31.37
CA ALA A 184 -11.78 -31.10 -30.36
C ALA A 184 -12.30 -31.61 -29.01
N THR A 185 -11.41 -32.13 -28.16
CA THR A 185 -11.71 -32.49 -26.76
C THR A 185 -11.01 -31.55 -25.80
N ILE A 186 -11.50 -31.44 -24.56
CA ILE A 186 -10.79 -30.73 -23.50
C ILE A 186 -9.97 -31.76 -22.72
N ALA A 187 -8.65 -31.69 -22.81
CA ALA A 187 -7.73 -32.57 -22.07
C ALA A 187 -7.38 -31.97 -20.70
N ASP A 188 -7.25 -30.64 -20.63
CA ASP A 188 -7.12 -29.90 -19.40
C ASP A 188 -8.14 -28.77 -19.39
N SER A 189 -9.06 -28.82 -18.42
CA SER A 189 -10.19 -27.91 -18.34
C SER A 189 -9.99 -26.77 -17.35
N SER A 190 -8.86 -26.68 -16.65
CA SER A 190 -8.68 -25.71 -15.56
C SER A 190 -7.27 -25.13 -15.60
N GLY A 191 -7.18 -23.82 -15.89
CA GLY A 191 -5.95 -23.06 -15.72
C GLY A 191 -5.95 -22.41 -14.35
N LEU A 192 -4.98 -22.75 -13.51
CA LEU A 192 -4.83 -22.19 -12.16
C LEU A 192 -4.12 -20.84 -12.22
N GLY A 193 -4.77 -19.80 -11.72
CA GLY A 193 -4.15 -18.52 -11.39
C GLY A 193 -3.73 -18.50 -9.93
N THR A 194 -2.45 -18.24 -9.64
CA THR A 194 -1.92 -18.01 -8.29
C THR A 194 -1.48 -16.56 -8.15
N ILE A 195 -2.12 -15.83 -7.26
CA ILE A 195 -1.80 -14.46 -6.90
C ILE A 195 -0.82 -14.53 -5.72
N GLU A 196 0.43 -14.13 -5.95
CA GLU A 196 1.44 -14.06 -4.89
C GLU A 196 1.26 -12.73 -4.13
N ASN A 197 1.12 -12.80 -2.80
CA ASN A 197 0.94 -11.61 -1.97
C ASN A 197 2.28 -10.84 -1.88
N ASP A 198 2.29 -9.57 -2.28
CA ASP A 198 3.44 -8.67 -2.10
C ASP A 198 3.28 -7.66 -0.95
N ASP A 199 2.21 -7.78 -0.18
CA ASP A 199 1.90 -6.91 0.95
C ASP A 199 2.47 -7.41 2.29
N PHE A 200 3.11 -6.49 3.00
CA PHE A 200 3.71 -6.74 4.31
C PHE A 200 3.34 -5.64 5.30
N ALA A 201 3.21 -6.02 6.56
CA ALA A 201 3.02 -5.05 7.62
C ALA A 201 4.30 -4.23 7.81
N LEU A 202 4.14 -3.00 8.31
CA LEU A 202 5.22 -2.06 8.50
C LEU A 202 5.54 -1.92 9.99
N LEU A 203 6.80 -2.15 10.36
CA LEU A 203 7.33 -1.93 11.70
C LEU A 203 7.77 -0.47 11.87
N SER A 204 7.45 0.09 13.04
CA SER A 204 7.98 1.36 13.51
C SER A 204 8.36 1.31 14.99
N VAL A 205 9.25 2.18 15.45
CA VAL A 205 9.54 2.40 16.87
C VAL A 205 9.36 3.87 17.20
N SER A 206 8.78 4.18 18.36
CA SER A 206 8.55 5.57 18.80
C SER A 206 9.83 6.23 19.30
N ASP A 207 9.86 7.55 19.29
CA ASP A 207 10.84 8.33 20.04
C ASP A 207 10.38 8.51 21.50
N VAL A 208 11.33 8.77 22.40
CA VAL A 208 11.06 9.02 23.82
C VAL A 208 11.93 10.17 24.30
N THR A 209 11.31 11.19 24.90
CA THR A 209 12.03 12.28 25.55
C THR A 209 11.58 12.38 27.00
N LEU A 210 12.51 12.15 27.93
CA LEU A 210 12.26 12.24 29.37
C LEU A 210 13.44 12.89 30.06
N THR A 211 13.20 13.37 31.28
CA THR A 211 14.28 13.84 32.14
C THR A 211 14.93 12.66 32.88
N GLU A 212 16.26 12.68 33.03
CA GLU A 212 17.00 11.57 33.67
C GLU A 212 16.59 11.35 35.13
N ASP A 213 16.10 12.39 35.81
CA ASP A 213 15.68 12.35 37.22
C ASP A 213 14.16 12.24 37.41
N PHE A 214 13.42 11.82 36.38
CA PHE A 214 11.96 11.86 36.32
C PHE A 214 11.25 11.28 37.56
N ASP A 215 11.73 10.16 38.10
CA ASP A 215 11.15 9.51 39.28
C ASP A 215 11.87 9.85 40.61
N GLY A 216 12.81 10.80 40.56
CA GLY A 216 13.71 11.17 41.66
C GLY A 216 14.66 10.05 42.09
N GLY A 217 14.77 8.99 41.29
CA GLY A 217 15.60 7.83 41.49
C GLY A 217 17.01 7.98 40.92
N ALA A 218 17.79 6.91 41.05
CA ALA A 218 19.13 6.82 40.45
C ALA A 218 19.08 6.46 38.95
N THR A 219 17.91 6.13 38.43
CA THR A 219 17.71 5.68 37.05
C THR A 219 16.28 6.01 36.61
N THR A 220 16.09 6.41 35.37
CA THR A 220 14.79 6.58 34.73
C THR A 220 14.59 5.52 33.64
N THR A 221 13.37 4.99 33.51
CA THR A 221 13.04 4.02 32.46
C THR A 221 12.42 4.71 31.25
N PHE A 222 13.07 4.58 30.08
CA PHE A 222 12.57 5.06 28.80
C PHE A 222 11.82 3.91 28.11
N ASN A 223 10.54 4.12 27.77
CA ASN A 223 9.68 3.09 27.20
C ASN A 223 9.40 3.36 25.72
N PHE A 224 10.12 2.68 24.84
CA PHE A 224 9.93 2.75 23.40
C PHE A 224 8.78 1.84 22.98
N THR A 225 7.81 2.39 22.26
CA THR A 225 6.71 1.60 21.70
C THR A 225 7.09 1.13 20.31
N VAL A 226 7.18 -0.19 20.13
CA VAL A 226 7.34 -0.80 18.80
C VAL A 226 5.95 -1.13 18.27
N SER A 227 5.64 -0.69 17.06
CA SER A 227 4.32 -0.81 16.43
C SER A 227 4.38 -1.53 15.09
N LEU A 228 3.29 -2.19 14.74
CA LEU A 228 3.04 -2.83 13.46
C LEU A 228 1.82 -2.17 12.82
N SER A 229 1.91 -1.75 11.56
CA SER A 229 0.85 -0.98 10.88
C SER A 229 -0.51 -1.68 10.87
N GLN A 230 -0.52 -3.01 10.85
CA GLN A 230 -1.73 -3.83 11.01
C GLN A 230 -1.38 -5.22 11.54
N GLY A 231 -2.37 -5.92 12.10
CA GLY A 231 -2.18 -7.28 12.60
C GLY A 231 -1.99 -8.27 11.46
N THR A 232 -1.07 -9.22 11.62
CA THR A 232 -0.79 -10.30 10.65
C THR A 232 -1.32 -11.64 11.13
N THR A 233 -1.66 -12.54 10.21
CA THR A 233 -2.07 -13.92 10.56
C THR A 233 -0.88 -14.83 10.91
N SER A 234 0.30 -14.49 10.40
CA SER A 234 1.59 -15.10 10.75
C SER A 234 2.28 -14.31 11.86
N ILE A 235 3.25 -14.94 12.53
CA ILE A 235 4.12 -14.24 13.48
C ILE A 235 5.05 -13.26 12.74
N VAL A 236 5.39 -12.16 13.40
CA VAL A 236 6.46 -11.23 12.98
C VAL A 236 7.58 -11.32 14.01
N GLU A 237 8.81 -11.47 13.53
CA GLU A 237 10.00 -11.57 14.37
C GLU A 237 11.00 -10.47 14.01
N PHE A 238 11.67 -9.89 15.00
CA PHE A 238 12.71 -8.88 14.79
C PHE A 238 13.61 -8.79 16.02
N ASP A 239 14.81 -8.24 15.84
CA ASP A 239 15.70 -7.88 16.92
C ASP A 239 15.64 -6.37 17.14
N ILE A 240 15.86 -5.93 18.38
CA ILE A 240 16.00 -4.53 18.74
C ILE A 240 17.19 -4.37 19.69
N GLU A 241 17.97 -3.30 19.52
CA GLU A 241 19.09 -3.00 20.41
C GLU A 241 19.30 -1.50 20.58
N THR A 242 19.94 -1.12 21.69
CA THR A 242 20.39 0.26 21.91
C THR A 242 21.70 0.56 21.20
N LEU A 243 21.84 1.75 20.63
CA LEU A 243 23.07 2.27 20.05
C LEU A 243 23.45 3.61 20.68
N ASP A 244 24.75 3.86 20.80
CA ASP A 244 25.29 5.12 21.30
C ASP A 244 24.92 6.30 20.37
N GLY A 245 24.59 7.45 20.98
CA GLY A 245 24.47 8.74 20.32
C GLY A 245 25.47 9.73 20.92
N THR A 246 24.97 10.87 21.42
CA THR A 246 25.79 11.73 22.30
C THR A 246 25.85 11.16 23.72
N ALA A 247 24.75 10.57 24.19
CA ALA A 247 24.73 9.66 25.33
C ALA A 247 25.31 8.31 24.89
N THR A 248 26.11 7.68 25.76
CA THR A 248 26.85 6.46 25.48
C THR A 248 26.88 5.51 26.67
N VAL A 249 26.87 4.21 26.38
CA VAL A 249 27.04 3.16 27.41
C VAL A 249 28.39 3.29 28.14
N ALA A 250 29.42 3.76 27.43
CA ALA A 250 30.75 3.96 28.00
C ALA A 250 30.84 5.19 28.92
N GLY A 251 30.03 6.22 28.67
CA GLY A 251 29.85 7.39 29.52
C GLY A 251 29.13 7.02 30.82
N GLY A 252 28.20 6.08 30.72
CA GLY A 252 27.40 5.60 31.84
C GLY A 252 25.95 6.09 31.77
N ASP A 253 25.59 6.79 30.69
CA ASP A 253 24.34 7.55 30.53
C ASP A 253 23.12 6.61 30.43
N PHE A 254 23.31 5.42 29.85
CA PHE A 254 22.30 4.37 29.82
C PHE A 254 22.93 2.97 29.79
N ASP A 255 22.14 1.96 30.16
CA ASP A 255 22.53 0.56 30.09
C ASP A 255 22.28 -0.01 28.68
N TYR A 256 23.29 -0.65 28.08
CA TYR A 256 23.11 -1.38 26.82
C TYR A 256 22.04 -2.46 26.98
N ASP A 257 21.04 -2.46 26.10
CA ASP A 257 20.00 -3.47 26.07
C ASP A 257 19.75 -3.99 24.65
N THR A 258 19.34 -5.24 24.55
CA THR A 258 18.94 -5.89 23.30
C THR A 258 17.92 -6.98 23.56
N GLN A 259 16.95 -7.09 22.67
CA GLN A 259 15.87 -8.05 22.77
C GLN A 259 15.47 -8.60 21.41
N HIS A 260 15.12 -9.89 21.39
CA HIS A 260 14.43 -10.51 20.26
C HIS A 260 12.93 -10.50 20.52
N PHE A 261 12.16 -9.86 19.65
CA PHE A 261 10.70 -9.77 19.74
C PHE A 261 10.03 -10.75 18.78
N ILE A 262 8.91 -11.29 19.24
CA ILE A 262 7.98 -12.07 18.44
C ILE A 262 6.59 -11.49 18.68
N PHE A 263 6.03 -10.83 17.67
CA PHE A 263 4.62 -10.46 17.69
C PHE A 263 3.81 -11.71 17.35
N ALA A 264 2.94 -12.12 18.28
CA ALA A 264 1.97 -13.17 18.02
C ALA A 264 1.01 -12.74 16.90
N PRO A 265 0.30 -13.67 16.23
CA PRO A 265 -0.70 -13.30 15.24
C PRO A 265 -1.68 -12.26 15.80
N MET A 266 -1.96 -11.23 15.00
CA MET A 266 -2.79 -10.06 15.32
C MET A 266 -2.27 -9.14 16.44
N GLN A 267 -1.08 -9.38 17.00
CA GLN A 267 -0.42 -8.42 17.89
C GLN A 267 0.17 -7.28 17.07
N THR A 268 -0.08 -6.04 17.48
CA THR A 268 0.36 -4.85 16.75
C THR A 268 1.32 -3.96 17.54
N SER A 269 1.59 -4.25 18.81
CA SER A 269 2.53 -3.46 19.59
C SER A 269 3.24 -4.25 20.70
N ALA A 270 4.39 -3.73 21.09
CA ALA A 270 5.11 -4.11 22.31
C ALA A 270 5.94 -2.92 22.83
N THR A 271 6.49 -3.06 24.02
CA THR A 271 7.36 -2.05 24.64
C THR A 271 8.77 -2.60 24.80
N PHE A 272 9.76 -1.85 24.34
CA PHE A 272 11.18 -2.03 24.66
C PHE A 272 11.59 -0.97 25.67
N SER A 273 12.11 -1.38 26.83
CA SER A 273 12.42 -0.48 27.93
C SER A 273 13.93 -0.35 28.08
N VAL A 274 14.43 0.88 28.11
CA VAL A 274 15.86 1.19 28.33
C VAL A 274 16.02 1.87 29.68
N THR A 275 17.06 1.47 30.42
CA THR A 275 17.40 2.11 31.71
C THR A 275 18.40 3.24 31.45
N VAL A 276 17.98 4.48 31.72
CA VAL A 276 18.82 5.68 31.70
C VAL A 276 19.30 5.94 33.12
N ASN A 277 20.60 6.19 33.29
CA ASN A 277 21.21 6.40 34.59
C ASN A 277 21.23 7.89 34.90
N ASN A 278 20.65 8.25 36.04
CA ASN A 278 20.62 9.64 36.50
C ASN A 278 21.95 10.00 37.16
N ASP A 279 22.50 11.16 36.85
CA ASP A 279 23.62 11.70 37.62
C ASP A 279 23.41 13.15 38.14
N LEU A 280 24.49 13.91 38.36
CA LEU A 280 24.41 15.28 38.88
C LEU A 280 25.19 16.27 38.00
N LEU A 281 25.64 15.80 36.84
CA LEU A 281 26.27 16.59 35.80
C LEU A 281 25.17 17.25 34.97
N ASP A 282 25.49 18.43 34.46
CA ASP A 282 24.64 19.13 33.49
C ASP A 282 25.41 19.04 32.18
N GLU A 283 25.03 18.05 31.39
CA GLU A 283 25.64 17.64 30.12
C GLU A 283 24.87 18.24 28.93
N GLY A 284 23.65 18.71 29.19
CA GLY A 284 22.73 19.30 28.23
C GLY A 284 21.79 18.24 27.67
N ILE A 285 21.20 18.53 26.51
CA ILE A 285 20.34 17.54 25.85
C ILE A 285 21.23 16.50 25.18
N GLU A 286 21.04 15.25 25.55
CA GLU A 286 21.75 14.12 24.96
C GLU A 286 20.80 13.13 24.27
N THR A 287 21.33 12.35 23.33
CA THR A 287 20.55 11.33 22.63
C THR A 287 21.27 9.98 22.60
N PHE A 288 20.48 8.92 22.65
CA PHE A 288 20.85 7.57 22.25
C PHE A 288 19.81 7.03 21.27
N PHE A 289 20.08 5.89 20.64
CA PHE A 289 19.17 5.30 19.67
C PHE A 289 18.74 3.89 20.05
N VAL A 290 17.60 3.47 19.52
CA VAL A 290 17.11 2.11 19.54
C VAL A 290 16.87 1.69 18.09
N GLU A 291 17.54 0.63 17.62
CA GLU A 291 17.47 0.17 16.23
C GLU A 291 16.77 -1.19 16.11
N ILE A 292 15.76 -1.27 15.24
CA ILE A 292 15.14 -2.52 14.80
C ILE A 292 15.98 -3.13 13.67
N SER A 293 16.29 -4.42 13.79
CA SER A 293 17.00 -5.18 12.77
C SER A 293 16.43 -6.60 12.60
N ASN A 294 16.92 -7.34 11.60
CA ASN A 294 16.58 -8.75 11.35
C ASN A 294 15.06 -9.04 11.27
N SER A 295 14.27 -8.10 10.74
CA SER A 295 12.82 -8.27 10.58
C SER A 295 12.48 -9.42 9.62
N LEU A 296 11.49 -10.23 10.01
CA LEU A 296 10.91 -11.33 9.25
C LEU A 296 9.38 -11.21 9.23
N ASN A 297 8.79 -11.38 8.04
CA ASN A 297 7.34 -11.23 7.77
C ASN A 297 6.77 -9.81 8.00
N ALA A 298 7.63 -8.80 8.11
CA ALA A 298 7.27 -7.39 8.09
C ALA A 298 8.41 -6.57 7.48
N ASN A 299 8.08 -5.44 6.85
CA ASN A 299 9.05 -4.45 6.40
C ASN A 299 9.26 -3.41 7.49
N ILE A 300 10.46 -2.83 7.58
CA ILE A 300 10.75 -1.75 8.52
C ILE A 300 10.43 -0.43 7.81
N LEU A 301 9.45 0.31 8.34
CA LEU A 301 9.14 1.68 7.90
C LEU A 301 10.01 2.68 8.66
N ASP A 302 10.04 2.57 9.99
CA ASP A 302 10.88 3.38 10.86
C ASP A 302 11.61 2.50 11.87
N GLY A 303 12.87 2.22 11.58
CA GLY A 303 13.67 1.31 12.38
C GLY A 303 14.42 1.99 13.53
N LEU A 304 14.40 3.31 13.65
CA LEU A 304 15.33 4.04 14.53
C LEU A 304 14.56 4.96 15.48
N GLY A 305 14.40 4.52 16.72
CA GLY A 305 13.84 5.34 17.79
C GLY A 305 14.93 6.16 18.46
N VAL A 306 14.64 7.42 18.76
CA VAL A 306 15.53 8.35 19.45
C VAL A 306 15.13 8.47 20.92
N GLY A 307 16.04 8.12 21.81
CA GLY A 307 15.93 8.42 23.23
C GLY A 307 16.62 9.75 23.53
N THR A 308 15.86 10.77 23.92
CA THR A 308 16.38 12.10 24.28
C THR A 308 16.36 12.27 25.79
N ILE A 309 17.54 12.45 26.37
CA ILE A 309 17.74 12.66 27.81
C ILE A 309 17.81 14.16 28.09
N ILE A 310 17.02 14.61 29.07
CA ILE A 310 16.98 16.00 29.53
C ILE A 310 17.45 16.07 30.99
N ASP A 311 18.46 16.87 31.30
CA ASP A 311 18.98 16.93 32.68
C ASP A 311 18.08 17.69 33.66
N ASN A 312 17.35 18.72 33.19
CA ASN A 312 16.58 19.63 34.05
C ASN A 312 15.26 20.09 33.42
N GLY A 313 14.36 19.16 33.10
CA GLY A 313 13.06 19.48 32.50
C GLY A 313 11.93 19.67 33.53
N ILE A 314 10.94 20.50 33.19
CA ILE A 314 9.71 20.65 33.96
C ILE A 314 8.74 19.53 33.55
N VAL A 315 8.52 18.59 34.45
CA VAL A 315 7.60 17.47 34.22
C VAL A 315 6.18 17.89 34.60
N VAL A 316 5.24 17.77 33.67
CA VAL A 316 3.81 17.96 33.96
C VAL A 316 3.27 16.70 34.63
N THR A 317 2.65 16.86 35.80
CA THR A 317 2.22 15.74 36.66
C THR A 317 0.70 15.63 36.81
N THR A 318 -0.07 16.54 36.20
CA THR A 318 -1.53 16.47 36.16
C THR A 318 -2.05 16.83 34.77
N PHE A 319 -3.14 16.17 34.39
CA PHE A 319 -3.87 16.38 33.15
C PHE A 319 -4.86 17.54 33.21
N ALA A 320 -5.24 17.95 34.42
CA ALA A 320 -6.20 19.03 34.61
C ALA A 320 -5.56 20.39 34.36
N ASP A 321 -6.27 21.26 33.65
CA ASP A 321 -5.91 22.66 33.49
C ASP A 321 -6.29 23.46 34.75
N VAL A 322 -5.31 23.62 35.64
CA VAL A 322 -5.46 24.32 36.92
C VAL A 322 -4.28 25.27 37.17
N VAL A 323 -4.54 26.32 37.96
CA VAL A 323 -3.53 27.24 38.49
C VAL A 323 -3.61 27.23 40.01
N ASP A 324 -2.89 26.33 40.67
CA ASP A 324 -2.83 26.19 42.12
C ASP A 324 -1.42 25.81 42.62
N SER A 325 -0.55 26.81 42.76
CA SER A 325 0.81 26.69 43.30
C SER A 325 0.97 26.01 44.69
N GLY A 326 -0.12 25.56 45.34
CA GLY A 326 -0.14 24.97 46.68
C GLY A 326 -0.31 23.45 46.76
N ASP A 327 -0.57 22.74 45.66
CA ASP A 327 -1.01 21.33 45.70
C ASP A 327 0.06 20.28 45.35
N SER A 328 1.29 20.71 45.04
CA SER A 328 2.44 19.86 44.68
C SER A 328 2.25 19.03 43.41
N VAL A 329 1.24 19.32 42.59
CA VAL A 329 1.19 18.88 41.19
C VAL A 329 1.53 20.06 40.27
N ILE A 330 1.93 19.76 39.05
CA ILE A 330 2.25 20.76 38.02
C ILE A 330 1.34 20.48 36.83
N SER A 331 0.42 21.40 36.55
CA SER A 331 -0.37 21.38 35.30
C SER A 331 0.47 21.90 34.13
N LEU A 332 -0.01 21.69 32.90
CA LEU A 332 0.64 22.27 31.71
C LEU A 332 0.68 23.80 31.79
N ARG A 333 -0.41 24.42 32.26
CA ARG A 333 -0.47 25.88 32.43
C ARG A 333 0.59 26.37 33.42
N GLU A 334 0.72 25.69 34.55
CA GLU A 334 1.72 26.04 35.56
C GLU A 334 3.15 25.84 35.05
N ALA A 335 3.41 24.77 34.29
CA ALA A 335 4.72 24.54 33.70
C ALA A 335 5.10 25.66 32.70
N ILE A 336 4.14 26.10 31.88
CA ILE A 336 4.35 27.20 30.92
C ILE A 336 4.52 28.54 31.65
N ASP A 337 3.70 28.81 32.69
CA ASP A 337 3.85 30.01 33.52
C ASP A 337 5.23 30.05 34.20
N MET A 338 5.75 28.91 34.64
CA MET A 338 7.10 28.79 35.18
C MET A 338 8.15 29.12 34.12
N ALA A 339 8.08 28.49 32.94
CA ALA A 339 9.00 28.72 31.83
C ALA A 339 9.01 30.19 31.38
N ASN A 340 7.84 30.81 31.23
CA ASN A 340 7.69 32.23 30.88
C ASN A 340 8.37 33.20 31.87
N THR A 341 8.68 32.75 33.09
CA THR A 341 9.39 33.57 34.09
C THR A 341 10.87 33.22 34.23
N ASN A 342 11.32 32.13 33.59
CA ASN A 342 12.69 31.66 33.64
C ASN A 342 13.47 32.15 32.40
N PRO A 343 14.63 32.81 32.57
CA PRO A 343 15.40 33.25 31.41
C PRO A 343 16.07 32.06 30.69
N GLY A 344 15.93 32.00 29.37
CA GLY A 344 16.58 31.00 28.53
C GLY A 344 15.56 30.12 27.83
N VAL A 345 16.04 28.98 27.32
CA VAL A 345 15.16 27.96 26.71
C VAL A 345 14.80 26.96 27.80
N ASP A 346 13.51 26.76 28.03
CA ASP A 346 13.00 25.76 28.97
C ASP A 346 12.50 24.50 28.25
N ASN A 347 12.50 23.38 28.97
CA ASN A 347 12.02 22.09 28.47
C ASN A 347 10.87 21.61 29.33
N ILE A 348 9.69 21.41 28.73
CA ILE A 348 8.52 20.82 29.38
C ILE A 348 8.36 19.38 28.87
N ILE A 349 8.15 18.44 29.79
CA ILE A 349 7.87 17.03 29.48
C ILE A 349 6.44 16.71 29.83
N LEU A 350 5.71 16.21 28.83
CA LEU A 350 4.37 15.68 28.98
C LEU A 350 4.45 14.15 29.02
N LEU A 351 3.78 13.57 30.01
CA LEU A 351 3.54 12.13 30.11
C LEU A 351 2.35 11.70 29.24
N PRO A 352 2.25 10.39 28.92
CA PRO A 352 1.11 9.88 28.16
C PRO A 352 -0.21 10.16 28.88
N GLY A 353 -1.16 10.73 28.15
CA GLY A 353 -2.50 11.09 28.61
C GLY A 353 -3.06 12.26 27.81
N THR A 354 -4.26 12.68 28.20
CA THR A 354 -4.97 13.83 27.60
C THR A 354 -4.92 14.99 28.58
N TYR A 355 -4.38 16.13 28.15
CA TYR A 355 -4.33 17.39 28.89
C TYR A 355 -5.48 18.27 28.42
N ASP A 356 -6.54 18.35 29.22
CA ASP A 356 -7.78 19.03 28.88
C ASP A 356 -7.66 20.53 29.24
N MET A 357 -7.98 21.42 28.30
CA MET A 357 -8.12 22.85 28.57
C MET A 357 -9.50 23.17 29.12
N ASP A 358 -9.57 23.56 30.40
CA ASP A 358 -10.83 23.84 31.10
C ASP A 358 -11.07 25.34 31.34
N ILE A 359 -10.06 26.19 31.14
CA ILE A 359 -10.10 27.63 31.46
C ILE A 359 -10.33 28.43 30.18
N ALA A 360 -11.57 28.88 29.96
CA ALA A 360 -11.92 29.75 28.84
C ALA A 360 -11.27 31.14 28.90
N GLY A 361 -10.86 31.66 27.74
CA GLY A 361 -10.37 33.02 27.62
C GLY A 361 -11.46 34.09 27.65
N VAL A 362 -11.07 35.29 28.06
CA VAL A 362 -11.93 36.49 28.03
C VAL A 362 -11.46 37.46 26.96
N ASN A 363 -12.01 37.30 25.76
CA ASN A 363 -11.68 38.06 24.54
C ASN A 363 -10.24 37.80 24.07
N GLU A 364 -10.10 37.29 22.86
CA GLU A 364 -8.93 36.88 22.04
C GLU A 364 -7.69 37.80 22.01
N ASN A 365 -7.56 38.79 22.91
CA ASN A 365 -6.48 39.76 22.88
C ASN A 365 -6.08 40.24 24.29
N ASN A 366 -4.82 39.96 24.65
CA ASN A 366 -4.03 40.52 25.77
C ASN A 366 -4.31 40.01 27.20
N ASN A 367 -3.65 38.89 27.50
CA ASN A 367 -3.19 38.42 28.80
C ASN A 367 -4.24 37.81 29.75
N ALA A 368 -4.12 36.48 29.88
CA ALA A 368 -4.14 35.69 31.13
C ALA A 368 -5.18 34.56 31.26
N SER A 369 -5.94 34.23 30.22
CA SER A 369 -6.89 33.10 30.29
C SER A 369 -7.25 32.60 28.91
N GLY A 370 -7.52 31.30 28.79
CA GLY A 370 -7.81 30.66 27.51
C GLY A 370 -6.62 29.82 27.06
N ASP A 371 -5.94 30.34 26.06
CA ASP A 371 -4.75 29.76 25.45
C ASP A 371 -3.53 29.70 26.38
N PHE A 372 -2.56 28.91 25.94
CA PHE A 372 -1.23 28.86 26.52
C PHE A 372 -0.34 29.90 25.82
N ASP A 373 -0.22 31.07 26.46
CA ASP A 373 0.69 32.15 26.06
C ASP A 373 2.16 31.73 26.22
N ILE A 374 2.93 31.71 25.14
CA ILE A 374 4.37 31.41 25.14
C ILE A 374 5.15 32.73 24.96
N LEU A 375 5.86 33.13 26.01
CA LEU A 375 6.52 34.44 26.13
C LEU A 375 8.06 34.36 26.10
N GLU A 376 8.62 33.17 26.28
CA GLU A 376 10.06 32.87 26.19
C GLU A 376 10.26 31.58 25.36
N ASP A 377 11.48 31.37 24.87
CA ASP A 377 11.80 30.20 24.04
C ASP A 377 11.49 28.89 24.79
N LEU A 378 10.70 28.01 24.17
CA LEU A 378 10.14 26.85 24.86
C LEU A 378 10.17 25.59 24.00
N ASN A 379 10.60 24.49 24.61
CA ASN A 379 10.45 23.15 24.07
C ASN A 379 9.40 22.38 24.87
N ILE A 380 8.45 21.74 24.19
CA ILE A 380 7.46 20.84 24.80
C ILE A 380 7.55 19.47 24.13
N TYR A 381 7.78 18.44 24.93
CA TYR A 381 7.98 17.08 24.48
C TYR A 381 6.87 16.16 24.98
N GLY A 382 6.12 15.53 24.07
CA GLY A 382 5.25 14.41 24.39
C GLY A 382 5.96 13.06 24.28
N GLN A 383 5.25 11.98 24.61
CA GLN A 383 5.75 10.60 24.53
C GLN A 383 5.23 9.84 23.30
N GLY A 384 4.60 10.54 22.36
CA GLY A 384 4.14 9.99 21.09
C GLY A 384 2.78 10.57 20.73
N SER A 385 2.61 10.92 19.45
CA SER A 385 1.41 11.60 18.97
C SER A 385 0.12 10.84 19.24
N GLY A 386 0.11 9.50 19.31
CA GLY A 386 -1.07 8.70 19.68
C GLY A 386 -1.32 8.54 21.19
N THR A 387 -0.47 9.08 22.06
CA THR A 387 -0.51 8.84 23.51
C THR A 387 -0.49 10.10 24.35
N THR A 388 0.08 11.20 23.84
CA THR A 388 0.11 12.50 24.49
C THR A 388 -0.76 13.46 23.70
N ILE A 389 -1.88 13.88 24.27
CA ILE A 389 -2.91 14.69 23.61
C ILE A 389 -3.12 15.96 24.42
N ILE A 390 -3.10 17.12 23.78
CA ILE A 390 -3.58 18.38 24.35
C ILE A 390 -4.91 18.68 23.68
N ASP A 391 -5.98 18.68 24.47
CA ASP A 391 -7.35 18.88 24.01
C ASP A 391 -7.80 20.31 24.36
N GLY A 392 -8.04 21.12 23.34
CA GLY A 392 -8.56 22.47 23.48
C GLY A 392 -10.02 22.53 23.93
N ASP A 393 -10.75 21.40 23.94
CA ASP A 393 -12.18 21.25 24.30
C ASP A 393 -13.12 22.27 23.60
N GLN A 394 -12.70 22.82 22.46
CA GLN A 394 -13.35 23.95 21.75
C GLN A 394 -13.55 25.18 22.65
N VAL A 395 -12.68 25.35 23.64
CA VAL A 395 -12.79 26.43 24.62
C VAL A 395 -12.07 27.69 24.16
N ASP A 396 -10.90 27.53 23.55
CA ASP A 396 -10.06 28.60 23.03
C ASP A 396 -9.01 28.03 22.07
N ARG A 397 -8.14 28.90 21.55
CA ARG A 397 -6.88 28.52 20.93
C ARG A 397 -6.03 27.70 21.90
N ILE A 398 -5.22 26.76 21.41
CA ILE A 398 -4.31 25.99 22.28
C ILE A 398 -3.06 26.81 22.63
N PHE A 399 -2.29 27.27 21.65
CA PHE A 399 -1.03 28.02 21.86
C PHE A 399 -1.01 29.35 21.13
N HIS A 400 -0.42 30.37 21.77
CA HIS A 400 -0.06 31.64 21.15
C HIS A 400 1.38 31.99 21.49
N THR A 401 2.25 32.09 20.48
CA THR A 401 3.63 32.54 20.66
C THR A 401 3.78 34.03 20.41
N GLY A 402 4.53 34.75 21.24
CA GLY A 402 4.89 36.15 20.98
C GLY A 402 5.93 36.34 19.86
N THR A 403 6.05 37.55 19.32
CA THR A 403 7.07 37.87 18.30
C THR A 403 8.48 37.63 18.83
N GLY A 404 9.30 36.88 18.09
CA GLY A 404 10.71 36.62 18.44
C GLY A 404 10.90 35.56 19.52
N VAL A 405 9.84 34.84 19.88
CA VAL A 405 9.86 33.64 20.72
C VAL A 405 9.91 32.41 19.83
N THR A 406 10.66 31.39 20.24
CA THR A 406 10.74 30.10 19.55
C THR A 406 9.92 29.05 20.29
N LEU A 407 9.03 28.35 19.58
CA LEU A 407 8.30 27.21 20.13
C LEU A 407 8.69 25.93 19.39
N ASN A 408 9.13 24.91 20.12
CA ASN A 408 9.39 23.58 19.57
C ASN A 408 8.44 22.56 20.19
N LEU A 409 7.62 21.91 19.38
CA LEU A 409 6.73 20.84 19.81
C LEU A 409 7.13 19.52 19.16
N SER A 410 7.12 18.45 19.94
CA SER A 410 7.30 17.11 19.39
C SER A 410 6.46 16.04 20.07
N ASN A 411 6.17 14.97 19.31
CA ASN A 411 5.60 13.74 19.85
C ASN A 411 4.25 13.89 20.56
N MET A 412 3.33 14.67 19.99
CA MET A 412 2.02 14.94 20.60
C MET A 412 0.89 15.16 19.59
N GLN A 413 -0.34 15.17 20.08
CA GLN A 413 -1.57 15.54 19.38
C GLN A 413 -2.11 16.86 19.93
N LEU A 414 -2.51 17.78 19.06
CA LEU A 414 -3.23 19.01 19.39
C LEU A 414 -4.62 18.95 18.75
N ILE A 415 -5.66 18.87 19.58
CA ILE A 415 -7.02 18.63 19.10
C ILE A 415 -8.03 19.65 19.61
N ASN A 416 -9.11 19.83 18.84
CA ASN A 416 -10.29 20.61 19.24
C ASN A 416 -9.99 22.06 19.68
N GLY A 417 -8.91 22.69 19.23
CA GLY A 417 -8.72 24.12 19.43
C GLY A 417 -9.74 24.93 18.62
N ASP A 418 -10.25 26.02 19.18
CA ASP A 418 -11.28 26.87 18.55
C ASP A 418 -10.98 28.36 18.77
N ALA A 419 -10.77 29.11 17.69
CA ALA A 419 -10.34 30.51 17.76
C ALA A 419 -10.78 31.35 16.55
N ASP A 420 -10.61 32.66 16.60
CA ASP A 420 -10.78 33.53 15.42
C ASP A 420 -9.76 33.17 14.31
N ASP A 421 -8.49 33.00 14.70
CA ASP A 421 -7.36 32.72 13.82
C ASP A 421 -6.44 31.68 14.49
N GLY A 422 -6.11 30.60 13.77
CA GLY A 422 -5.17 29.57 14.23
C GLY A 422 -5.74 28.74 15.37
N GLY A 423 -6.70 27.84 15.08
CA GLY A 423 -7.43 27.09 16.11
C GLY A 423 -6.53 26.36 17.11
N ALA A 424 -5.44 25.76 16.66
CA ALA A 424 -4.42 25.20 17.55
C ALA A 424 -3.34 26.21 17.89
N ILE A 425 -2.72 26.85 16.90
CA ILE A 425 -1.53 27.68 17.10
C ILE A 425 -1.63 29.01 16.33
N TYR A 426 -1.38 30.10 17.05
CA TYR A 426 -1.05 31.40 16.45
C TYR A 426 0.44 31.69 16.67
N ALA A 427 1.22 31.46 15.62
CA ALA A 427 2.69 31.52 15.63
C ALA A 427 3.20 32.89 15.14
N GLU A 428 3.30 33.88 16.05
CA GLU A 428 4.03 35.12 15.74
C GLU A 428 5.55 34.94 15.69
N GLY A 429 6.06 33.96 16.44
CA GLY A 429 7.46 33.59 16.52
C GLY A 429 7.81 32.38 15.65
N ASP A 430 9.09 31.99 15.68
CA ASP A 430 9.55 30.80 14.94
C ASP A 430 9.02 29.54 15.63
N THR A 431 8.48 28.59 14.86
CA THR A 431 7.87 27.37 15.41
C THR A 431 8.39 26.13 14.68
N SER A 432 8.87 25.15 15.44
CA SER A 432 9.25 23.83 14.92
C SER A 432 8.31 22.75 15.42
N LEU A 433 7.84 21.89 14.52
CA LEU A 433 6.88 20.83 14.78
C LEU A 433 7.43 19.52 14.22
N ASN A 434 7.64 18.54 15.10
CA ASN A 434 8.16 17.23 14.72
C ASN A 434 7.27 16.11 15.27
N GLN A 435 6.73 15.25 14.42
CA GLN A 435 5.83 14.16 14.85
C GLN A 435 4.60 14.69 15.63
N VAL A 436 4.02 15.80 15.16
CA VAL A 436 2.83 16.42 15.76
C VAL A 436 1.61 16.15 14.89
N ILE A 437 0.48 15.83 15.51
CA ILE A 437 -0.81 15.69 14.82
C ILE A 437 -1.72 16.84 15.25
N PHE A 438 -2.28 17.55 14.27
CA PHE A 438 -3.32 18.57 14.44
C PHE A 438 -4.64 17.99 13.94
N GLN A 439 -5.60 17.79 14.84
CA GLN A 439 -6.85 17.15 14.49
C GLN A 439 -8.07 17.92 14.99
N ASP A 440 -9.09 18.06 14.15
CA ASP A 440 -10.39 18.63 14.53
C ASP A 440 -10.29 20.07 15.09
N ASN A 441 -9.26 20.83 14.70
CA ASN A 441 -9.13 22.23 15.10
C ASN A 441 -9.95 23.16 14.18
N HIS A 442 -10.53 24.20 14.77
CA HIS A 442 -11.41 25.16 14.12
C HIS A 442 -10.86 26.57 14.23
N ALA A 443 -10.95 27.32 13.13
CA ALA A 443 -10.81 28.76 13.15
C ALA A 443 -11.98 29.43 12.42
N ASP A 444 -12.55 30.50 12.97
CA ASP A 444 -13.62 31.26 12.33
C ASP A 444 -13.14 31.94 11.04
N TYR A 445 -11.84 32.28 10.94
CA TYR A 445 -11.29 33.04 9.83
C TYR A 445 -10.09 32.36 9.15
N LEU A 446 -8.90 32.36 9.75
CA LEU A 446 -7.68 31.87 9.08
C LEU A 446 -7.06 30.69 9.80
N GLY A 447 -6.53 29.73 9.03
CA GLY A 447 -5.66 28.69 9.57
C GLY A 447 -6.39 27.80 10.56
N GLY A 448 -7.16 26.82 10.09
CA GLY A 448 -7.98 25.99 10.99
C GLY A 448 -7.16 25.32 12.09
N ALA A 449 -5.91 24.93 11.80
CA ALA A 449 -4.94 24.53 12.80
C ALA A 449 -3.96 25.67 13.15
N ILE A 450 -3.29 26.25 12.14
CA ILE A 450 -2.16 27.16 12.36
C ILE A 450 -2.30 28.43 11.53
N VAL A 451 -2.09 29.57 12.18
CA VAL A 451 -1.63 30.79 11.52
C VAL A 451 -0.17 31.00 11.88
N SER A 452 0.68 31.21 10.88
CA SER A 452 2.10 31.50 11.12
C SER A 452 2.57 32.77 10.40
N ILE A 453 3.23 33.62 11.17
CA ILE A 453 3.90 34.84 10.73
C ILE A 453 5.41 34.60 10.62
N GLY A 454 5.98 33.90 11.61
CA GLY A 454 7.39 33.51 11.69
C GLY A 454 7.77 32.33 10.79
N GLN A 455 9.00 31.84 10.95
CA GLN A 455 9.42 30.60 10.31
C GLN A 455 8.62 29.42 10.89
N LEU A 456 8.20 28.51 10.02
CA LEU A 456 7.44 27.32 10.42
C LEU A 456 8.09 26.08 9.84
N ASP A 457 8.77 25.31 10.67
CA ASP A 457 9.42 24.06 10.26
C ASP A 457 8.58 22.86 10.70
N ILE A 458 8.12 22.05 9.75
CA ILE A 458 7.22 20.92 10.00
C ILE A 458 7.83 19.65 9.42
N THR A 459 7.94 18.62 10.26
CA THR A 459 8.47 17.31 9.88
C THR A 459 7.62 16.20 10.49
N ASP A 460 7.32 15.17 9.69
CA ASP A 460 6.64 13.95 10.16
C ASP A 460 5.27 14.22 10.83
N ALA A 461 4.57 15.27 10.40
CA ALA A 461 3.32 15.73 11.03
C ALA A 461 2.06 15.28 10.28
N GLN A 462 0.90 15.45 10.92
CA GLN A 462 -0.40 15.25 10.27
C GLN A 462 -1.36 16.40 10.59
N PHE A 463 -2.12 16.83 9.59
CA PHE A 463 -3.20 17.80 9.72
C PHE A 463 -4.48 17.11 9.24
N LEU A 464 -5.36 16.76 10.16
CA LEU A 464 -6.53 15.91 9.95
C LEU A 464 -7.81 16.68 10.28
N ASN A 465 -8.72 16.81 9.32
CA ASN A 465 -10.06 17.38 9.55
C ASN A 465 -10.06 18.77 10.24
N ASN A 466 -9.06 19.61 9.98
CA ASN A 466 -9.06 20.98 10.48
C ASN A 466 -9.93 21.87 9.58
N HIS A 467 -10.56 22.90 10.15
CA HIS A 467 -11.49 23.76 9.43
C HIS A 467 -11.23 25.25 9.64
N ALA A 468 -11.26 26.03 8.55
CA ALA A 468 -11.25 27.49 8.60
C ALA A 468 -12.49 28.10 7.93
N GLY A 469 -13.20 28.99 8.61
CA GLY A 469 -14.35 29.70 8.06
C GLY A 469 -14.02 30.65 6.90
N PHE A 470 -12.74 30.91 6.61
CA PHE A 470 -12.35 31.65 5.42
C PHE A 470 -11.16 31.09 4.64
N GLN A 471 -9.95 31.01 5.20
CA GLN A 471 -8.77 30.64 4.40
C GLN A 471 -7.78 29.72 5.12
N GLY A 472 -7.31 28.70 4.41
CA GLY A 472 -6.30 27.77 4.91
C GLY A 472 -6.88 26.84 5.96
N GLY A 473 -7.61 25.79 5.52
CA GLY A 473 -8.28 24.88 6.45
C GLY A 473 -7.34 24.20 7.45
N ALA A 474 -6.06 24.03 7.09
CA ALA A 474 -5.01 23.65 8.04
C ALA A 474 -4.11 24.83 8.39
N ILE A 475 -3.41 25.39 7.39
CA ILE A 475 -2.35 26.39 7.62
C ILE A 475 -2.64 27.67 6.84
N TYR A 476 -2.45 28.80 7.48
CA TYR A 476 -2.28 30.10 6.83
C TYR A 476 -0.86 30.63 7.08
N GLN A 477 -0.03 30.69 6.02
CA GLN A 477 1.31 31.27 6.09
C GLN A 477 1.27 32.74 5.62
N TYR A 478 1.64 33.67 6.51
CA TYR A 478 1.43 35.11 6.31
C TYR A 478 2.57 35.82 5.58
N THR A 479 3.82 35.69 6.04
CA THR A 479 4.95 36.43 5.44
C THR A 479 6.24 35.65 5.29
N ASP A 480 6.58 34.76 6.23
CA ASP A 480 7.88 34.08 6.19
C ASP A 480 7.80 32.69 5.52
N THR A 481 8.75 31.82 5.80
CA THR A 481 8.88 30.51 5.19
C THR A 481 8.28 29.42 6.08
N ALA A 482 7.42 28.61 5.48
CA ALA A 482 7.03 27.32 6.00
C ALA A 482 7.77 26.21 5.24
N THR A 483 8.61 25.45 5.93
CA THR A 483 9.32 24.27 5.40
C THR A 483 8.60 23.02 5.90
N VAL A 484 8.11 22.18 4.99
CA VAL A 484 7.30 21.01 5.35
C VAL A 484 7.85 19.75 4.72
N SER A 485 8.05 18.68 5.49
CA SER A 485 8.44 17.38 4.95
C SER A 485 7.73 16.21 5.61
N ARG A 486 7.50 15.13 4.83
CA ARG A 486 6.90 13.88 5.31
C ARG A 486 5.61 14.10 6.10
N THR A 487 4.78 15.02 5.63
CA THR A 487 3.59 15.49 6.34
C THR A 487 2.33 15.15 5.55
N THR A 488 1.27 14.77 6.26
CA THR A 488 -0.03 14.51 5.65
C THR A 488 -1.02 15.62 5.96
N PHE A 489 -1.68 16.15 4.93
CA PHE A 489 -2.84 17.05 5.04
C PHE A 489 -4.05 16.29 4.51
N SER A 490 -4.90 15.80 5.40
CA SER A 490 -6.08 15.00 5.05
C SER A 490 -7.36 15.65 5.52
N GLU A 491 -8.36 15.72 4.64
CA GLU A 491 -9.73 16.13 4.97
C GLU A 491 -9.85 17.54 5.58
N ASN A 492 -8.84 18.39 5.42
CA ASN A 492 -8.93 19.76 5.89
C ASN A 492 -9.85 20.57 4.97
N SER A 493 -10.55 21.54 5.55
CA SER A 493 -11.55 22.31 4.82
C SER A 493 -11.53 23.80 5.08
N SER A 494 -11.89 24.59 4.06
CA SER A 494 -12.22 25.99 4.26
C SER A 494 -13.46 26.40 3.48
N ASP A 495 -14.25 27.31 4.04
CA ASP A 495 -15.42 27.88 3.37
C ASP A 495 -15.02 28.83 2.22
N GLY A 496 -13.79 29.34 2.23
CA GLY A 496 -13.23 30.21 1.21
C GLY A 496 -12.15 29.55 0.36
N ARG A 497 -10.88 29.86 0.64
CA ARG A 497 -9.73 29.48 -0.22
C ARG A 497 -8.74 28.61 0.53
N ALA A 498 -8.10 27.68 -0.18
CA ALA A 498 -7.19 26.69 0.39
C ALA A 498 -7.89 25.75 1.37
N GLY A 499 -8.26 24.54 0.93
CA GLY A 499 -8.78 23.53 1.84
C GLY A 499 -7.72 23.09 2.85
N ALA A 500 -6.44 23.09 2.47
CA ALA A 500 -5.33 22.85 3.40
C ALA A 500 -4.50 24.12 3.67
N VAL A 501 -3.75 24.60 2.69
CA VAL A 501 -2.69 25.61 2.92
C VAL A 501 -2.89 26.87 2.11
N TYR A 502 -3.03 28.01 2.79
CA TYR A 502 -3.01 29.33 2.18
C TYR A 502 -1.61 29.94 2.29
N VAL A 503 -1.03 30.33 1.16
CA VAL A 503 0.28 30.99 1.09
C VAL A 503 0.09 32.43 0.65
N ALA A 504 0.20 33.37 1.59
CA ALA A 504 -0.03 34.77 1.33
C ALA A 504 1.10 35.43 0.52
N SER A 505 0.83 36.63 0.02
CA SER A 505 1.81 37.40 -0.75
C SER A 505 3.03 37.77 0.11
N GLY A 506 4.20 37.26 -0.26
CA GLY A 506 5.47 37.46 0.46
C GLY A 506 5.94 36.22 1.21
N ALA A 507 5.02 35.29 1.53
CA ALA A 507 5.33 34.02 2.15
C ALA A 507 5.95 33.01 1.17
N THR A 508 6.67 32.05 1.75
CA THR A 508 7.19 30.87 1.04
C THR A 508 6.64 29.61 1.71
N PHE A 509 6.26 28.63 0.89
CA PHE A 509 5.89 27.30 1.33
C PHE A 509 6.70 26.28 0.53
N ASP A 510 7.66 25.64 1.19
CA ASP A 510 8.52 24.61 0.59
C ASP A 510 8.14 23.26 1.16
N VAL A 511 7.53 22.40 0.33
CA VAL A 511 6.99 21.11 0.76
C VAL A 511 7.65 19.94 0.03
N SER A 512 7.96 18.88 0.76
CA SER A 512 8.57 17.68 0.19
C SER A 512 8.07 16.36 0.80
N GLN A 513 7.93 15.32 -0.03
CA GLN A 513 7.55 13.97 0.42
C GLN A 513 6.24 13.95 1.23
N SER A 514 5.30 14.82 0.89
CA SER A 514 4.06 15.04 1.66
C SER A 514 2.83 14.60 0.86
N LEU A 515 1.73 14.34 1.58
CA LEU A 515 0.44 13.96 1.01
C LEU A 515 -0.60 15.06 1.27
N PHE A 516 -1.34 15.44 0.23
CA PHE A 516 -2.55 16.26 0.33
C PHE A 516 -3.72 15.44 -0.19
N TYR A 517 -4.54 14.93 0.73
CA TYR A 517 -5.63 14.02 0.43
C TYR A 517 -6.99 14.60 0.83
N ALA A 518 -7.98 14.53 -0.06
CA ALA A 518 -9.37 14.86 0.23
C ALA A 518 -9.63 16.25 0.86
N ASN A 519 -8.74 17.23 0.64
CA ASN A 519 -8.93 18.57 1.17
C ASN A 519 -9.96 19.35 0.34
N ASN A 520 -10.78 20.17 1.00
CA ASN A 520 -11.95 20.79 0.38
C ASN A 520 -11.99 22.32 0.58
N ALA A 521 -12.05 23.08 -0.52
CA ALA A 521 -12.24 24.52 -0.47
C ALA A 521 -13.58 24.93 -1.08
N GLY A 522 -14.34 25.79 -0.40
CA GLY A 522 -15.58 26.36 -0.93
C GLY A 522 -15.37 27.22 -2.19
N SER A 523 -14.15 27.70 -2.45
CA SER A 523 -13.81 28.50 -3.63
C SER A 523 -12.62 27.96 -4.43
N ARG A 524 -11.38 28.27 -4.07
CA ARG A 524 -10.20 28.03 -4.93
C ARG A 524 -9.07 27.38 -4.16
N GLY A 525 -8.34 26.49 -4.83
CA GLY A 525 -7.24 25.75 -4.24
C GLY A 525 -7.77 24.71 -3.27
N GLY A 526 -8.17 23.53 -3.74
CA GLY A 526 -8.72 22.51 -2.85
C GLY A 526 -7.69 22.03 -1.82
N ALA A 527 -6.42 21.88 -2.23
CA ALA A 527 -5.31 21.74 -1.28
C ALA A 527 -4.64 23.09 -1.00
N ILE A 528 -4.03 23.70 -2.02
CA ILE A 528 -3.18 24.90 -1.86
C ILE A 528 -3.73 26.09 -2.64
N PHE A 529 -3.78 27.25 -1.99
CA PHE A 529 -3.95 28.55 -2.65
C PHE A 529 -2.66 29.37 -2.50
N ASN A 530 -2.04 29.75 -3.62
CA ASN A 530 -0.75 30.42 -3.63
C ASN A 530 -0.80 31.85 -4.18
N GLU A 531 -0.51 32.85 -3.33
CA GLU A 531 -0.18 34.22 -3.71
C GLU A 531 1.31 34.55 -3.55
N GLY A 532 2.06 33.73 -2.80
CA GLY A 532 3.49 33.88 -2.54
C GLY A 532 4.36 32.97 -3.42
N ILE A 533 5.22 32.18 -2.79
CA ILE A 533 6.12 31.23 -3.44
C ILE A 533 5.81 29.82 -2.92
N VAL A 534 5.53 28.89 -3.83
CA VAL A 534 5.38 27.46 -3.50
C VAL A 534 6.41 26.65 -4.26
N THR A 535 7.17 25.85 -3.53
CA THR A 535 8.00 24.77 -4.07
C THR A 535 7.43 23.46 -3.55
N SER A 536 7.17 22.49 -4.44
CA SER A 536 6.71 21.15 -4.04
C SER A 536 7.55 20.09 -4.73
N THR A 537 8.10 19.15 -3.96
CA THR A 537 8.95 18.07 -4.46
C THR A 537 8.49 16.70 -3.95
N ASN A 538 8.29 15.73 -4.85
CA ASN A 538 7.88 14.37 -4.47
C ASN A 538 6.60 14.32 -3.60
N ALA A 539 5.66 15.25 -3.79
CA ALA A 539 4.40 15.25 -3.06
C ALA A 539 3.26 14.66 -3.90
N THR A 540 2.25 14.14 -3.22
CA THR A 540 1.03 13.62 -3.85
C THR A 540 -0.16 14.50 -3.49
N PHE A 541 -0.92 14.93 -4.50
CA PHE A 541 -2.18 15.61 -4.34
C PHE A 541 -3.28 14.70 -4.92
N SER A 542 -4.11 14.15 -4.05
CA SER A 542 -5.18 13.24 -4.46
C SER A 542 -6.54 13.65 -3.89
N GLU A 543 -7.59 13.53 -4.71
CA GLU A 543 -8.99 13.72 -4.30
C GLU A 543 -9.33 15.09 -3.69
N ASN A 544 -8.50 16.11 -3.90
CA ASN A 544 -8.79 17.45 -3.40
C ASN A 544 -9.87 18.12 -4.26
N HIS A 545 -10.73 18.92 -3.63
CA HIS A 545 -11.87 19.57 -4.26
C HIS A 545 -11.87 21.09 -4.07
N ALA A 546 -12.20 21.81 -5.14
CA ALA A 546 -12.46 23.25 -5.08
C ALA A 546 -13.81 23.62 -5.72
N GLY A 547 -14.63 24.40 -5.01
CA GLY A 547 -15.93 24.92 -5.51
C GLY A 547 -15.83 25.92 -6.69
N SER A 548 -14.62 26.18 -7.20
CA SER A 548 -14.37 27.03 -8.37
C SER A 548 -13.18 26.55 -9.20
N ARG A 549 -11.95 26.80 -8.77
CA ARG A 549 -10.75 26.58 -9.61
C ARG A 549 -9.57 26.03 -8.81
N GLY A 550 -8.77 25.18 -9.46
CA GLY A 550 -7.57 24.60 -8.87
C GLY A 550 -7.93 23.58 -7.79
N GLY A 551 -8.42 22.41 -8.20
CA GLY A 551 -8.84 21.36 -7.28
C GLY A 551 -7.70 20.88 -6.38
N ALA A 552 -6.49 20.70 -6.91
CA ALA A 552 -5.29 20.59 -6.07
C ALA A 552 -4.75 21.98 -5.73
N ILE A 553 -4.32 22.74 -6.74
CA ILE A 553 -3.57 23.99 -6.53
C ILE A 553 -4.19 25.13 -7.35
N PHE A 554 -4.47 26.25 -6.70
CA PHE A 554 -4.73 27.52 -7.37
C PHE A 554 -3.53 28.46 -7.19
N ASN A 555 -2.98 28.97 -8.30
CA ASN A 555 -1.77 29.78 -8.29
C ASN A 555 -1.97 31.17 -8.90
N THR A 556 -1.64 32.20 -8.13
CA THR A 556 -1.40 33.59 -8.57
C THR A 556 0.01 34.10 -8.24
N GLY A 557 0.79 33.35 -7.45
CA GLY A 557 2.19 33.63 -7.14
C GLY A 557 3.18 32.88 -8.04
N THR A 558 4.31 32.47 -7.45
CA THR A 558 5.32 31.61 -8.10
C THR A 558 5.13 30.17 -7.66
N LEU A 559 5.07 29.25 -8.63
CA LEU A 559 4.91 27.82 -8.38
C LEU A 559 6.02 27.00 -9.05
N SER A 560 6.71 26.17 -8.28
CA SER A 560 7.66 25.16 -8.76
C SER A 560 7.25 23.76 -8.30
N LEU A 561 7.10 22.85 -9.26
CA LEU A 561 6.72 21.45 -9.02
C LEU A 561 7.76 20.50 -9.62
N LEU A 562 8.31 19.63 -8.79
CA LEU A 562 9.25 18.57 -9.16
C LEU A 562 8.74 17.20 -8.69
N ASN A 563 8.54 16.26 -9.62
CA ASN A 563 8.17 14.86 -9.32
C ASN A 563 6.92 14.70 -8.44
N ASN A 564 5.93 15.58 -8.59
CA ASN A 564 4.67 15.47 -7.87
C ASN A 564 3.68 14.62 -8.65
N THR A 565 2.80 13.94 -7.93
CA THR A 565 1.65 13.20 -8.45
C THR A 565 0.38 14.01 -8.19
N LEU A 566 -0.42 14.25 -9.22
CA LEU A 566 -1.72 14.92 -9.08
C LEU A 566 -2.79 14.03 -9.70
N THR A 567 -3.61 13.38 -8.88
CA THR A 567 -4.61 12.41 -9.32
C THR A 567 -5.98 12.70 -8.69
N LEU A 568 -7.07 12.39 -9.38
CA LEU A 568 -8.44 12.47 -8.85
C LEU A 568 -8.90 13.82 -8.26
N ASN A 569 -8.17 14.91 -8.46
CA ASN A 569 -8.55 16.24 -7.97
C ASN A 569 -9.65 16.87 -8.84
N THR A 570 -10.62 17.54 -8.21
CA THR A 570 -11.81 18.07 -8.89
C THR A 570 -12.01 19.56 -8.63
N ALA A 571 -12.59 20.27 -9.60
CA ALA A 571 -13.02 21.64 -9.44
C ALA A 571 -14.33 21.90 -10.18
N ASP A 572 -15.25 22.63 -9.58
CA ASP A 572 -16.58 22.87 -10.14
C ASP A 572 -16.58 23.70 -11.43
N GLN A 573 -15.51 24.46 -11.69
CA GLN A 573 -15.36 25.23 -12.94
C GLN A 573 -14.18 24.73 -13.77
N THR A 574 -12.94 25.03 -13.37
CA THR A 574 -11.77 24.76 -14.21
C THR A 574 -10.52 24.42 -13.41
N GLY A 575 -9.68 23.52 -13.95
CA GLY A 575 -8.39 23.17 -13.36
C GLY A 575 -8.54 22.20 -12.19
N GLY A 576 -8.99 20.97 -12.45
CA GLY A 576 -9.12 19.92 -11.44
C GLY A 576 -7.80 19.65 -10.72
N GLY A 577 -6.69 19.53 -11.46
CA GLY A 577 -5.34 19.57 -10.86
C GLY A 577 -4.93 21.00 -10.49
N ILE A 578 -4.45 21.77 -11.48
CA ILE A 578 -3.89 23.11 -11.26
C ILE A 578 -4.68 24.14 -12.05
N SER A 579 -5.00 25.28 -11.43
CA SER A 579 -5.43 26.50 -12.11
C SER A 579 -4.43 27.61 -11.84
N ASN A 580 -3.95 28.24 -12.90
CA ASN A 580 -2.81 29.14 -12.81
C ASN A 580 -3.06 30.46 -13.56
N ASP A 581 -2.93 31.57 -12.83
CA ASP A 581 -3.08 32.94 -13.31
C ASP A 581 -1.72 33.68 -13.43
N SER A 582 -0.60 33.03 -13.06
CA SER A 582 0.77 33.58 -13.05
C SER A 582 1.82 32.64 -13.65
N ALA A 583 3.12 32.83 -13.42
CA ALA A 583 4.17 31.99 -14.00
C ALA A 583 4.30 30.64 -13.26
N VAL A 584 4.47 29.55 -14.02
CA VAL A 584 4.73 28.19 -13.49
C VAL A 584 5.99 27.64 -14.12
N ASN A 585 6.91 27.12 -13.30
CA ASN A 585 8.05 26.32 -13.76
C ASN A 585 7.82 24.87 -13.31
N SER A 586 7.56 23.95 -14.23
CA SER A 586 7.10 22.60 -13.89
C SER A 586 7.82 21.49 -14.65
N SER A 587 8.11 20.40 -13.93
CA SER A 587 8.30 19.05 -14.46
C SER A 587 7.42 18.13 -13.62
N ALA A 588 6.22 17.81 -14.12
CA ALA A 588 5.23 16.99 -13.43
C ALA A 588 4.85 15.77 -14.28
N THR A 589 4.66 14.63 -13.63
CA THR A 589 4.01 13.47 -14.24
C THR A 589 2.52 13.61 -13.97
N VAL A 590 1.74 13.91 -15.01
CA VAL A 590 0.28 13.97 -14.95
C VAL A 590 -0.23 12.64 -15.52
N THR A 591 -0.68 11.75 -14.64
CA THR A 591 -1.32 10.48 -15.00
C THR A 591 -2.81 10.56 -14.74
#